data_AF-A0A959CS56-F1
#
_entry.id   AF-A0A959CS56-F1
#
_cell.length_a   1.000
_cell.length_b   1.000
_cell.length_c   1.000
_cell.angle_alpha   90.00
_cell.angle_beta   90.00
_cell.angle_gamma   90.00
#
_symmetry.space_group_name_H-M   'P 1'
#
loop_
_entity.id
_entity.type
_entity.pdbx_description
1 polymer ?
#
loop_
_entity_poly.entity_id
_entity_poly.type
_entity_poly.pdbx_seq_one_letter_code
_entity_poly.pdbx_strand_id
1 'polypeptide(L)'
;MKKHLLLFFLFVLSILGNPTAQGCLPDGITFTTQGQVDSFRINYPDCTEIEGSLTISGEDISQLDSLTGILSVASSLVVDNCNALSSLEGLNHINSVGPLTISGNDNLVSLEGLEGL
;
A
#
# COMPACT_ATOMS: atom_id res chain seq x y z
N MET A 1 48.37 -30.93 8.51
CA MET A 1 49.33 -30.79 7.39
C MET A 1 48.50 -30.58 6.13
N LYS A 2 48.43 -29.33 5.63
CA LYS A 2 49.12 -28.87 4.39
C LYS A 2 48.59 -29.66 3.16
N LYS A 3 47.85 -29.13 2.16
CA LYS A 3 48.10 -27.90 1.38
C LYS A 3 47.20 -27.81 0.12
N HIS A 4 46.82 -26.56 -0.24
CA HIS A 4 46.56 -25.99 -1.59
C HIS A 4 45.37 -26.57 -2.41
N LEU A 5 44.58 -25.83 -3.19
CA LEU A 5 44.86 -24.66 -4.03
C LEU A 5 43.52 -24.01 -4.51
N LEU A 6 43.53 -22.69 -4.72
CA LEU A 6 42.44 -21.84 -5.21
C LEU A 6 41.75 -22.33 -6.50
N LEU A 7 40.44 -22.06 -6.59
CA LEU A 7 39.81 -21.62 -7.83
C LEU A 7 38.96 -20.36 -7.54
N PHE A 8 39.49 -19.23 -7.97
CA PHE A 8 38.77 -17.96 -8.12
C PHE A 8 38.21 -17.97 -9.55
N PHE A 9 36.89 -17.89 -9.72
CA PHE A 9 36.33 -17.43 -11.00
C PHE A 9 35.27 -16.36 -10.75
N LEU A 10 35.46 -15.29 -11.51
CA LEU A 10 34.82 -13.98 -11.44
C LEU A 10 33.40 -13.99 -12.04
N PHE A 11 32.55 -13.17 -11.41
CA PHE A 11 31.73 -12.13 -12.04
C PHE A 11 30.58 -12.55 -13.01
N VAL A 12 29.37 -12.37 -12.46
CA VAL A 12 28.18 -11.72 -13.04
C VAL A 12 27.41 -12.44 -14.16
N LEU A 13 26.17 -12.80 -13.83
CA LEU A 13 25.04 -12.30 -14.60
C LEU A 13 23.79 -12.23 -13.71
N SER A 14 23.30 -11.01 -13.53
CA SER A 14 21.91 -10.68 -13.27
C SER A 14 20.93 -11.78 -13.72
N ILE A 15 20.26 -12.41 -12.76
CA ILE A 15 18.81 -12.55 -12.92
C ILE A 15 18.32 -11.20 -12.42
N LEU A 16 18.35 -10.15 -13.26
CA LEU A 16 17.14 -9.74 -13.97
C LEU A 16 15.95 -10.13 -13.11
N GLY A 17 15.77 -9.39 -12.01
CA GLY A 17 14.41 -9.10 -11.60
C GLY A 17 13.79 -8.50 -12.84
N ASN A 18 13.14 -9.35 -13.64
CA ASN A 18 11.94 -8.90 -14.28
C ASN A 18 11.07 -8.63 -13.06
N PRO A 19 10.78 -7.36 -12.68
CA PRO A 19 9.45 -7.18 -12.20
C PRO A 19 8.64 -7.61 -13.43
N THR A 20 8.13 -8.83 -13.41
CA THR A 20 6.83 -9.01 -14.01
C THR A 20 6.08 -7.82 -13.46
N ALA A 21 5.58 -6.94 -14.33
CA ALA A 21 4.48 -6.05 -14.00
C ALA A 21 3.31 -6.98 -13.66
N GLN A 22 3.46 -7.71 -12.55
CA GLN A 22 2.42 -8.36 -11.84
C GLN A 22 1.70 -7.16 -11.29
N GLY A 23 0.55 -6.88 -11.89
CA GLY A 23 -0.27 -5.77 -11.49
C GLY A 23 -0.34 -5.67 -9.98
N CYS A 24 -0.24 -4.47 -9.45
CA CYS A 24 -0.30 -4.35 -8.01
C CYS A 24 -1.76 -4.52 -7.58
N LEU A 25 -2.02 -5.63 -6.88
CA LEU A 25 -3.30 -5.94 -6.25
C LEU A 25 -4.48 -5.86 -7.25
N PRO A 26 -4.50 -6.69 -8.32
CA PRO A 26 -5.60 -6.71 -9.31
C PRO A 26 -6.95 -7.06 -8.68
N ASP A 27 -6.94 -7.89 -7.63
CA ASP A 27 -8.14 -8.25 -6.87
C ASP A 27 -8.44 -7.25 -5.72
N GLY A 28 -7.58 -6.24 -5.54
CA GLY A 28 -7.69 -5.25 -4.47
C GLY A 28 -7.08 -5.73 -3.14
N ILE A 29 -7.31 -4.93 -2.11
CA ILE A 29 -6.83 -5.18 -0.74
C ILE A 29 -7.83 -4.65 0.28
N THR A 30 -7.98 -5.39 1.37
CA THR A 30 -8.79 -4.98 2.52
C THR A 30 -7.93 -4.91 3.77
N PHE A 31 -7.92 -3.76 4.42
CA PHE A 31 -7.31 -3.53 5.72
C PHE A 31 -8.40 -3.55 6.79
N THR A 32 -8.28 -4.45 7.77
CA THR A 32 -9.18 -4.57 8.92
C THR A 32 -8.46 -4.35 10.25
N THR A 33 -7.15 -4.09 10.22
CA THR A 33 -6.31 -3.82 11.41
C THR A 33 -5.22 -2.81 11.09
N GLN A 34 -4.76 -2.06 12.09
CA GLN A 34 -3.67 -1.10 11.92
C GLN A 34 -2.38 -1.80 11.45
N GLY A 35 -2.08 -2.98 11.99
CA GLY A 35 -0.87 -3.73 11.62
C GLY A 35 -0.80 -4.11 10.14
N GLN A 36 -1.95 -4.30 9.47
CA GLN A 36 -1.96 -4.55 8.02
C GLN A 36 -1.64 -3.29 7.23
N VAL A 37 -2.13 -2.12 7.66
CA VAL A 37 -1.79 -0.82 7.08
C VAL A 37 -0.29 -0.57 7.24
N ASP A 38 0.24 -0.72 8.46
CA ASP A 38 1.66 -0.52 8.79
C ASP A 38 2.59 -1.43 7.97
N SER A 39 2.12 -2.63 7.64
CA SER A 39 2.89 -3.61 6.86
C SER A 39 2.78 -3.40 5.34
N PHE A 40 1.99 -2.44 4.85
CA PHE A 40 1.71 -2.30 3.43
C PHE A 40 2.97 -2.13 2.59
N ARG A 41 3.85 -1.18 2.94
CA ARG A 41 5.10 -0.94 2.20
C ARG A 41 6.14 -2.04 2.35
N ILE A 42 6.00 -2.89 3.37
CA ILE A 42 6.85 -4.06 3.54
C ILE A 42 6.42 -5.17 2.57
N ASN A 43 5.11 -5.38 2.44
CA ASN A 43 4.54 -6.42 1.59
C ASN A 43 4.46 -6.02 0.11
N TYR A 44 4.32 -4.72 -0.17
CA TYR A 44 4.13 -4.16 -1.51
C TYR A 44 5.03 -2.92 -1.72
N PRO A 45 6.37 -3.07 -1.68
CA PRO A 45 7.30 -1.94 -1.64
C PRO A 45 7.22 -1.02 -2.86
N ASP A 46 6.97 -1.60 -4.04
CA ASP A 46 6.94 -0.91 -5.33
C ASP A 46 5.51 -0.66 -5.84
N CYS A 47 4.49 -0.93 -5.02
CA CYS A 47 3.11 -0.68 -5.43
C CYS A 47 2.78 0.81 -5.36
N THR A 48 2.46 1.39 -6.52
CA THR A 48 2.00 2.78 -6.64
C THR A 48 0.57 2.89 -7.17
N GLU A 49 0.01 1.82 -7.70
CA GLU A 49 -1.34 1.77 -8.27
C GLU A 49 -2.02 0.51 -7.79
N ILE A 50 -3.18 0.62 -7.13
CA ILE A 50 -4.00 -0.53 -6.77
C ILE A 50 -4.98 -0.78 -7.92
N GLU A 51 -4.78 -1.86 -8.66
CA GLU A 51 -5.61 -2.20 -9.82
C GLU A 51 -7.04 -2.64 -9.42
N GLY A 52 -7.20 -3.20 -8.24
CA GLY A 52 -8.50 -3.53 -7.66
C GLY A 52 -9.06 -2.43 -6.75
N SER A 53 -9.84 -2.84 -5.75
CA SER A 53 -10.40 -1.95 -4.73
C SER A 53 -9.46 -1.81 -3.54
N LEU A 54 -9.40 -0.62 -2.94
CA LEU A 54 -8.81 -0.38 -1.63
C LEU A 54 -9.95 -0.23 -0.61
N THR A 55 -10.04 -1.16 0.33
CA THR A 55 -11.01 -1.10 1.44
C THR A 55 -10.28 -0.99 2.77
N ILE A 56 -10.66 0.00 3.57
CA ILE A 56 -10.13 0.26 4.91
C ILE A 56 -11.32 0.20 5.86
N SER A 57 -11.36 -0.81 6.73
CA SER A 57 -12.50 -1.07 7.60
C SER A 57 -12.16 -1.76 8.93
N GLY A 58 -11.24 -1.16 9.68
CA GLY A 58 -10.83 -1.64 11.01
C GLY A 58 -11.05 -0.58 12.08
N GLU A 59 -11.71 -0.95 13.18
CA GLU A 59 -12.02 -0.03 14.28
C GLU A 59 -10.75 0.49 14.99
N ASP A 60 -9.64 -0.27 14.93
CA ASP A 60 -8.34 0.05 15.49
C ASP A 60 -7.44 0.87 14.54
N ILE A 61 -7.87 1.10 13.30
CA ILE A 61 -7.11 1.87 12.31
C ILE A 61 -7.19 3.36 12.69
N SER A 62 -6.05 3.94 13.06
CA SER A 62 -5.92 5.33 13.48
C SER A 62 -5.06 6.17 12.54
N GLN A 63 -4.30 5.55 11.63
CA GLN A 63 -3.40 6.24 10.70
C GLN A 63 -3.26 5.48 9.37
N LEU A 64 -3.03 6.22 8.29
CA LEU A 64 -2.87 5.70 6.93
C LEU A 64 -1.50 6.07 6.31
N ASP A 65 -0.54 6.49 7.13
CA ASP A 65 0.80 6.96 6.74
C ASP A 65 1.57 5.95 5.87
N SER A 66 1.37 4.65 6.10
CA SER A 66 1.99 3.59 5.30
C SER A 66 1.37 3.42 3.91
N LEU A 67 0.27 4.10 3.62
CA LEU A 67 -0.32 4.18 2.27
C LEU A 67 0.29 5.32 1.44
N THR A 68 1.18 6.13 2.03
CA THR A 68 1.95 7.13 1.28
C THR A 68 2.73 6.45 0.16
N GLY A 69 2.43 6.83 -1.09
CA GLY A 69 3.03 6.24 -2.29
C GLY A 69 2.03 5.60 -3.25
N ILE A 70 0.79 5.36 -2.81
CA ILE A 70 -0.31 5.07 -3.73
C ILE A 70 -0.71 6.35 -4.46
N LEU A 71 -0.80 6.24 -5.79
CA LEU A 71 -1.10 7.31 -6.74
C LEU A 71 -2.48 7.12 -7.38
N SER A 72 -2.95 5.88 -7.52
CA SER A 72 -4.28 5.56 -8.07
C SER A 72 -4.88 4.29 -7.48
N VAL A 73 -6.22 4.23 -7.46
CA VAL A 73 -7.01 3.03 -7.14
C VAL A 73 -8.06 2.84 -8.23
N ALA A 74 -7.89 1.83 -9.08
CA ALA A 74 -8.67 1.74 -10.31
C ALA A 74 -10.13 1.35 -10.09
N SER A 75 -10.45 0.47 -9.14
CA SER A 75 -11.83 0.00 -8.95
C SER A 75 -12.64 0.88 -7.99
N SER A 76 -12.30 0.94 -6.70
CA SER A 76 -12.99 1.78 -5.72
C SER A 76 -12.14 2.03 -4.48
N LEU A 77 -12.39 3.15 -3.81
CA LEU A 77 -11.82 3.47 -2.50
C LEU A 77 -12.95 3.50 -1.46
N VAL A 78 -12.85 2.66 -0.43
CA VAL A 78 -13.82 2.57 0.66
C VAL A 78 -13.11 2.76 1.99
N VAL A 79 -13.54 3.75 2.78
CA VAL A 79 -13.11 3.96 4.17
C VAL A 79 -14.35 3.90 5.06
N ASP A 80 -14.51 2.80 5.77
CA ASP A 80 -15.76 2.49 6.48
C ASP A 80 -15.48 2.01 7.91
N ASN A 81 -16.27 2.44 8.90
CA ASN A 81 -16.16 1.93 10.28
C ASN A 81 -14.76 2.05 10.93
N CYS A 82 -14.00 3.08 10.58
CA CYS A 82 -12.68 3.37 11.15
C CYS A 82 -12.80 4.44 12.26
N ASN A 83 -13.45 4.09 13.36
CA ASN A 83 -13.75 5.06 14.42
C ASN A 83 -12.51 5.64 15.12
N ALA A 84 -11.36 4.96 15.10
CA ALA A 84 -10.11 5.54 15.63
C ALA A 84 -9.43 6.54 14.66
N LEU A 85 -9.87 6.61 13.42
CA LEU A 85 -9.27 7.44 12.37
C LEU A 85 -9.79 8.87 12.45
N SER A 86 -8.87 9.82 12.63
CA SER A 86 -9.19 11.26 12.72
C SER A 86 -8.81 12.07 11.48
N SER A 87 -8.03 11.47 10.57
CA SER A 87 -7.48 12.11 9.37
C SER A 87 -7.33 11.08 8.23
N LEU A 88 -7.41 11.52 6.97
CA LEU A 88 -7.09 10.70 5.80
C LEU A 88 -5.65 10.94 5.30
N GLU A 89 -4.83 11.64 6.09
CA GLU A 89 -3.40 11.81 5.81
C GLU A 89 -2.73 10.46 5.55
N GLY A 90 -1.97 10.39 4.45
CA GLY A 90 -1.48 9.15 3.86
C GLY A 90 -2.13 8.81 2.52
N LEU A 91 -3.34 9.30 2.26
CA LEU A 91 -4.02 9.20 0.96
C LEU A 91 -3.78 10.41 0.03
N ASN A 92 -3.05 11.41 0.51
CA ASN A 92 -2.87 12.73 -0.11
C ASN A 92 -2.14 12.73 -1.47
N HIS A 93 -1.60 11.59 -1.89
CA HIS A 93 -0.96 11.43 -3.20
C HIS A 93 -1.83 10.67 -4.21
N ILE A 94 -3.00 10.19 -3.81
CA ILE A 94 -3.93 9.54 -4.72
C ILE A 94 -4.57 10.61 -5.60
N ASN A 95 -4.36 10.52 -6.91
CA ASN A 95 -4.88 11.48 -7.90
C ASN A 95 -6.01 10.90 -8.75
N SER A 96 -6.34 9.62 -8.56
CA SER A 96 -7.42 8.96 -9.30
C SER A 96 -7.99 7.80 -8.50
N VAL A 97 -9.31 7.81 -8.35
CA VAL A 97 -10.08 6.70 -7.80
C VAL A 97 -11.31 6.43 -8.65
N GLY A 98 -11.80 5.19 -8.62
CA GLY A 98 -13.17 4.89 -9.00
C GLY A 98 -14.18 5.49 -8.01
N PRO A 99 -15.30 4.82 -7.70
CA PRO A 99 -16.21 5.29 -6.67
C PRO A 99 -15.52 5.41 -5.31
N LEU A 100 -15.72 6.56 -4.66
CA LEU A 100 -15.27 6.85 -3.30
C LEU A 100 -16.43 6.72 -2.32
N THR A 101 -16.25 5.93 -1.26
CA THR A 101 -17.20 5.82 -0.14
C THR A 101 -16.48 6.05 1.17
N ILE A 102 -17.01 6.98 1.98
CA ILE A 102 -16.52 7.28 3.33
C ILE A 102 -17.74 7.29 4.25
N SER A 103 -17.81 6.34 5.17
CA SER A 103 -18.98 6.15 6.05
C SER A 103 -18.58 5.59 7.42
N GLY A 104 -19.37 5.88 8.46
CA GLY A 104 -19.15 5.28 9.78
C GLY A 104 -17.79 5.58 10.43
N ASN A 105 -17.19 6.73 10.15
CA ASN A 105 -15.90 7.14 10.73
C ASN A 105 -16.14 8.27 11.74
N ASP A 106 -16.59 7.93 12.95
CA ASP A 106 -17.16 8.90 13.90
C ASP A 106 -16.21 10.02 14.34
N ASN A 107 -14.90 9.74 14.37
CA ASN A 107 -13.87 10.72 14.76
C ASN A 107 -13.24 11.45 13.57
N LEU A 108 -13.64 11.15 12.33
CA LEU A 108 -13.10 11.83 11.15
C LEU A 108 -13.71 13.23 11.03
N VAL A 109 -12.88 14.25 11.23
CA VAL A 109 -13.33 15.65 11.33
C VAL A 109 -13.28 16.42 10.00
N SER A 110 -12.48 15.94 9.05
CA SER A 110 -12.30 16.56 7.73
C SER A 110 -12.00 15.50 6.68
N LEU A 111 -12.06 15.91 5.41
CA LEU A 111 -11.58 15.13 4.26
C LEU A 111 -10.14 15.53 3.88
N GLU A 112 -9.40 16.12 4.83
CA GLU A 112 -7.99 16.43 4.62
C GLU A 112 -7.22 15.13 4.39
N GLY A 113 -6.38 15.11 3.35
CA GLY A 113 -5.75 13.92 2.80
C GLY A 113 -6.33 13.45 1.47
N LEU A 114 -7.37 14.10 0.92
CA LEU A 114 -7.93 13.81 -0.41
C LEU A 114 -7.71 14.93 -1.43
N GLU A 115 -6.81 15.87 -1.17
CA GLU A 115 -6.60 17.06 -2.01
C GLU A 115 -6.10 16.75 -3.42
N GLY A 116 -5.60 15.53 -3.64
CA GLY A 116 -5.16 15.05 -4.96
C GLY A 116 -6.29 14.64 -5.90
N LEU A 117 -7.52 14.43 -5.38
CA LEU A 117 -8.71 14.04 -6.14
C LEU A 117 -9.49 15.26 -6.64
#